data_AF-A0A7K9NHE1-F1
#
_entry.id   AF-A0A7K9NHE1-F1
#
_cell.length_a   1.000
_cell.length_b   1.000
_cell.length_c   1.000
_cell.angle_alpha   90.00
_cell.angle_beta   90.00
_cell.angle_gamma   90.00
#
_symmetry.space_group_name_H-M   'P 1'
#
loop_
_entity.id
_entity.type
_entity.pdbx_description
1 polymer ?
#
loop_
_entity_poly.entity_id
_entity_poly.type
_entity_poly.pdbx_seq_one_letter_code
_entity_poly.pdbx_strand_id
1 'polypeptide(L)'
;MAHLLGHRGCMESLRADLRDLQAAIADVSSRAGAVRFPSWKFPDKVSCDLDMSVLLQRYRHSDSDPVFSQHAHVVLLELVIDRLLLLLHSFTGYAEMVLSGRAVPPARGPGPCMSAGLTARTFWSTMLKLGAFCQQLRDEEKDCWQEISTLQSTPLPAPQAGRSEKEHLKCCLLDVLESGTAPEAAQSTSACPCPSVHVLGSSGSSQARDGPSPAPSTRSVPTQTAGSPLGSCDTCSSAQASLHEVGRAITSICQSQNIPSALSKFQEVLEDSAGKRNLSATDMSYWASEQSKDLSRINKHLQGLLQQVNPMKAELEEMGKQKEKLQKQVHDFSRKLQKQVEDFSRKLQAEKDTQAEQQRKAEQSLKAKDKEHAEAVARLEQDKDDLRRGTELLGHSLCVSPELSKATLLEEMRTTMVARSQMLELEEKVQVLISQRDSLDQELSATSVQLEKEKVRVESMFRHEESLQAKQRSLLQQLDSLDQEREELQASLGEAEEDKARLAEQLEQSREQSGKQLQEQQANTSRLEEQAQELRERERLLVFFPELHNPTEMKFESSGDLTEDMESQLQANNIRIEVLERENAQLEALLAKVKAAAEQGLLK
;
A
#
# COMPACT_ATOMS: atom_id res chain seq x y z
N MET A 1 -31.13 -18.22 15.83
CA MET A 1 -31.04 -16.94 15.10
C MET A 1 -31.84 -16.91 13.78
N ALA A 2 -32.24 -18.05 13.19
CA ALA A 2 -32.95 -18.08 11.90
C ALA A 2 -34.35 -17.44 11.90
N HIS A 3 -35.01 -17.33 13.05
CA HIS A 3 -36.41 -16.85 13.15
C HIS A 3 -36.60 -15.34 12.92
N LEU A 4 -35.52 -14.56 12.90
CA LEU A 4 -35.58 -13.10 12.70
C LEU A 4 -35.29 -12.70 11.25
N LEU A 5 -34.88 -13.64 10.40
CA LEU A 5 -34.55 -13.35 9.00
C LEU A 5 -35.83 -13.07 8.21
N GLY A 6 -35.97 -11.85 7.67
CA GLY A 6 -37.16 -11.42 6.94
C GLY A 6 -38.27 -10.88 7.84
N HIS A 7 -38.04 -10.76 9.15
CA HIS A 7 -39.04 -10.23 10.08
C HIS A 7 -39.30 -8.74 9.84
N ARG A 8 -40.58 -8.35 9.70
CA ARG A 8 -41.04 -6.99 9.41
C ARG A 8 -40.39 -5.92 10.29
N GLY A 9 -40.39 -6.11 11.61
CA GLY A 9 -39.82 -5.14 12.55
C GLY A 9 -38.31 -4.92 12.37
N CYS A 10 -37.55 -5.99 12.07
CA CYS A 10 -36.11 -5.88 11.84
C CYS A 10 -35.80 -5.15 10.53
N MET A 11 -36.55 -5.46 9.47
CA MET A 11 -36.41 -4.77 8.19
C MET A 11 -36.81 -3.30 8.29
N GLU A 12 -37.87 -2.96 9.02
CA GLU A 12 -38.28 -1.57 9.26
C GLU A 12 -37.21 -0.79 10.02
N SER A 13 -36.60 -1.39 11.04
CA SER A 13 -35.47 -0.80 11.77
C SER A 13 -34.28 -0.52 10.85
N LEU A 14 -33.83 -1.53 10.08
CA LEU A 14 -32.70 -1.35 9.15
C LEU A 14 -32.95 -0.26 8.11
N ARG A 15 -34.19 -0.12 7.65
CA ARG A 15 -34.56 0.97 6.73
C ARG A 15 -34.55 2.33 7.41
N ALA A 16 -34.82 2.42 8.70
CA ALA A 16 -34.65 3.66 9.47
C ALA A 16 -33.16 3.97 9.60
N ASP A 17 -32.35 3.01 10.04
CA ASP A 17 -30.90 3.15 10.19
C ASP A 17 -30.23 3.58 8.87
N LEU A 18 -30.65 3.01 7.73
CA LEU A 18 -30.15 3.41 6.41
C LEU A 18 -30.51 4.84 6.03
N ARG A 19 -31.67 5.36 6.45
CA ARG A 19 -32.03 6.76 6.21
C ARG A 19 -31.19 7.69 7.08
N ASP A 20 -30.98 7.32 8.34
CA ASP A 20 -30.16 8.10 9.28
C ASP A 20 -28.70 8.16 8.81
N LEU A 21 -28.14 7.02 8.39
CA LEU A 21 -26.81 6.96 7.79
C LEU A 21 -26.72 7.80 6.52
N GLN A 22 -27.71 7.73 5.64
CA GLN A 22 -27.73 8.54 4.42
C GLN A 22 -27.81 10.05 4.74
N ALA A 23 -28.54 10.45 5.77
CA ALA A 23 -28.59 11.83 6.24
C ALA A 23 -27.23 12.29 6.80
N ALA A 24 -26.55 11.46 7.60
CA ALA A 24 -25.21 11.75 8.11
C ALA A 24 -24.18 11.88 6.98
N ILE A 25 -24.23 10.99 5.98
CA ILE A 25 -23.36 11.05 4.80
C ILE A 25 -23.60 12.35 4.03
N ALA A 26 -24.85 12.79 3.89
CA ALA A 26 -25.17 14.04 3.22
C ALA A 26 -24.61 15.27 3.95
N ASP A 27 -24.70 15.33 5.28
CA ASP A 27 -24.11 16.41 6.08
C ASP A 27 -22.58 16.45 5.93
N VAL A 28 -21.90 15.30 6.05
CA VAL A 28 -20.44 15.24 5.86
C VAL A 28 -20.03 15.62 4.44
N SER A 29 -20.74 15.09 3.43
CA SER A 29 -20.46 15.37 2.01
C SER A 29 -20.68 16.83 1.64
N SER A 30 -21.60 17.53 2.33
CA SER A 30 -21.82 18.96 2.12
C SER A 30 -20.61 19.82 2.50
N ARG A 31 -19.78 19.33 3.44
CA ARG A 31 -18.59 20.01 3.97
C ARG A 31 -17.29 19.54 3.31
N ALA A 32 -17.19 18.24 3.03
CA ALA A 32 -15.99 17.59 2.53
C ALA A 32 -15.97 17.41 1.00
N GLY A 33 -17.13 17.58 0.34
CA GLY A 33 -17.36 17.10 -1.02
C GLY A 33 -17.71 15.61 -1.05
N ALA A 34 -18.40 15.19 -2.11
CA ALA A 34 -18.79 13.79 -2.29
C ALA A 34 -17.59 12.91 -2.63
N VAL A 35 -17.38 11.85 -1.84
CA VAL A 35 -16.29 10.90 -2.05
C VAL A 35 -16.76 9.74 -2.93
N ARG A 36 -16.00 9.46 -4.00
CA ARG A 36 -16.36 8.45 -5.01
C ARG A 36 -15.60 7.15 -4.79
N PHE A 37 -16.28 6.17 -4.19
CA PHE A 37 -15.79 4.79 -4.09
C PHE A 37 -16.82 3.81 -4.66
N PRO A 38 -16.38 2.64 -5.18
CA PRO A 38 -17.29 1.56 -5.57
C PRO A 38 -18.20 1.14 -4.41
N SER A 39 -19.46 0.85 -4.72
CA SER A 39 -20.42 0.35 -3.74
C SER A 39 -20.06 -1.06 -3.29
N TRP A 40 -20.13 -1.30 -1.99
CA TRP A 40 -19.99 -2.62 -1.39
C TRP A 40 -21.05 -3.59 -1.90
N LYS A 41 -22.32 -3.14 -1.97
CA LYS A 41 -23.43 -3.98 -2.41
C LYS A 41 -23.53 -4.11 -3.94
N PHE A 42 -23.21 -3.05 -4.68
CA PHE A 42 -23.30 -2.95 -6.13
C PHE A 42 -21.95 -2.49 -6.70
N PRO A 43 -20.94 -3.38 -6.83
CA PRO A 43 -19.58 -3.00 -7.22
C PRO A 43 -19.46 -2.32 -8.59
N ASP A 44 -20.46 -2.50 -9.45
CA ASP A 44 -20.63 -1.84 -10.75
C ASP A 44 -21.04 -0.36 -10.63
N LYS A 45 -21.37 0.11 -9.43
CA LYS A 45 -21.87 1.46 -9.15
C LYS A 45 -20.98 2.17 -8.15
N VAL A 46 -21.03 3.50 -8.18
CA VAL A 46 -20.38 4.34 -7.18
C VAL A 46 -21.33 4.48 -5.97
N SER A 47 -20.82 4.25 -4.76
CA SER A 47 -21.59 4.26 -3.52
C SER A 47 -22.32 5.59 -3.27
N CYS A 48 -21.67 6.73 -3.53
CA CYS A 48 -22.28 8.06 -3.35
C CYS A 48 -23.42 8.35 -4.35
N ASP A 49 -23.46 7.64 -5.48
CA ASP A 49 -24.44 7.86 -6.56
C ASP A 49 -25.66 6.92 -6.43
N LEU A 50 -25.73 6.11 -5.36
CA LEU A 50 -26.85 5.21 -5.12
C LEU A 50 -28.11 5.97 -4.65
N ASP A 51 -29.20 5.80 -5.39
CA ASP A 51 -30.52 6.30 -5.00
C ASP A 51 -31.11 5.44 -3.86
N MET A 52 -30.83 5.88 -2.63
CA MET A 52 -31.31 5.21 -1.43
C MET A 52 -32.83 5.25 -1.31
N SER A 53 -33.51 6.26 -1.85
CA SER A 53 -34.97 6.36 -1.81
C SER A 53 -35.60 5.23 -2.63
N VAL A 54 -35.10 4.99 -3.84
CA VAL A 54 -35.54 3.91 -4.72
C VAL A 54 -35.17 2.54 -4.16
N LEU A 55 -33.94 2.37 -3.64
CA LEU A 55 -33.51 1.09 -3.05
C LEU A 55 -34.34 0.72 -1.82
N LEU A 56 -34.58 1.67 -0.91
CA LEU A 56 -35.46 1.44 0.23
C LEU A 56 -36.91 1.23 -0.23
N GLN A 57 -37.37 1.84 -1.32
CA GLN A 57 -38.70 1.53 -1.86
C GLN A 57 -38.77 0.10 -2.42
N ARG A 58 -37.70 -0.37 -3.07
CA ARG A 58 -37.64 -1.69 -3.69
C ARG A 58 -37.60 -2.83 -2.67
N TYR A 59 -36.82 -2.67 -1.60
CA TYR A 59 -36.62 -3.71 -0.58
C TYR A 59 -37.51 -3.50 0.65
N ARG A 60 -38.84 -3.47 0.45
CA ARG A 60 -39.83 -3.48 1.56
C ARG A 60 -40.12 -4.91 2.01
N HIS A 61 -40.62 -5.04 3.24
CA HIS A 61 -41.23 -6.28 3.70
C HIS A 61 -42.43 -6.63 2.81
N SER A 62 -42.54 -7.90 2.43
CA SER A 62 -43.69 -8.48 1.74
C SER A 62 -44.25 -9.62 2.59
N ASP A 63 -45.48 -9.49 3.06
CA ASP A 63 -46.18 -10.57 3.77
C ASP A 63 -46.52 -11.74 2.83
N SER A 64 -46.58 -11.48 1.52
CA SER A 64 -46.92 -12.48 0.49
C SER A 64 -45.75 -13.32 0.01
N ASP A 65 -44.51 -12.89 0.26
CA ASP A 65 -43.30 -13.56 -0.20
C ASP A 65 -42.21 -13.54 0.87
N PRO A 66 -42.13 -14.60 1.71
CA PRO A 66 -41.14 -14.68 2.77
C PRO A 66 -39.71 -14.84 2.23
N VAL A 67 -39.52 -15.43 1.05
CA VAL A 67 -38.19 -15.61 0.44
C VAL A 67 -37.65 -14.26 -0.04
N PHE A 68 -38.52 -13.46 -0.68
CA PHE A 68 -38.17 -12.08 -1.01
C PHE A 68 -37.88 -11.25 0.24
N SER A 69 -38.69 -11.35 1.29
CA SER A 69 -38.45 -10.61 2.54
C SER A 69 -37.11 -11.00 3.20
N GLN A 70 -36.74 -12.29 3.18
CA GLN A 70 -35.42 -12.74 3.64
C GLN A 70 -34.29 -12.17 2.77
N HIS A 71 -34.43 -12.20 1.45
CA HIS A 71 -33.46 -11.62 0.52
C HIS A 71 -33.31 -10.10 0.72
N ALA A 72 -34.44 -9.39 0.79
CA ALA A 72 -34.49 -7.95 1.04
C ALA A 72 -33.85 -7.60 2.39
N HIS A 73 -34.04 -8.41 3.43
CA HIS A 73 -33.38 -8.23 4.73
C HIS A 73 -31.85 -8.28 4.59
N VAL A 74 -31.31 -9.28 3.89
CA VAL A 74 -29.87 -9.38 3.64
C VAL A 74 -29.37 -8.18 2.82
N VAL A 75 -30.09 -7.79 1.77
CA VAL A 75 -29.71 -6.62 0.95
C VAL A 75 -29.69 -5.32 1.78
N LEU A 76 -30.63 -5.13 2.71
CA LEU A 76 -30.62 -3.98 3.61
C LEU A 76 -29.40 -4.00 4.55
N LEU A 77 -29.01 -5.16 5.07
CA LEU A 77 -27.78 -5.31 5.88
C LEU A 77 -26.52 -4.97 5.08
N GLU A 78 -26.41 -5.48 3.85
CA GLU A 78 -25.30 -5.17 2.94
C GLU A 78 -25.26 -3.66 2.60
N LEU A 79 -26.41 -3.01 2.46
CA LEU A 79 -26.49 -1.56 2.28
C LEU A 79 -26.05 -0.80 3.53
N VAL A 80 -26.30 -1.32 4.74
CA VAL A 80 -25.81 -0.68 5.98
C VAL A 80 -24.29 -0.67 5.99
N ILE A 81 -23.67 -1.79 5.63
CA ILE A 81 -22.21 -1.90 5.48
C ILE A 81 -21.71 -0.89 4.44
N ASP A 82 -22.35 -0.85 3.27
CA ASP A 82 -22.04 0.09 2.20
C ASP A 82 -22.06 1.55 2.67
N ARG A 83 -23.13 1.97 3.36
CA ARG A 83 -23.27 3.33 3.90
C ARG A 83 -22.22 3.63 4.97
N LEU A 84 -21.96 2.70 5.88
CA LEU A 84 -20.93 2.87 6.92
C LEU A 84 -19.53 3.03 6.30
N LEU A 85 -19.19 2.24 5.29
CA LEU A 85 -17.91 2.37 4.57
C LEU A 85 -17.80 3.73 3.87
N LEU A 86 -18.85 4.16 3.16
CA LEU A 86 -18.89 5.48 2.54
C LEU A 86 -18.73 6.61 3.56
N LEU A 87 -19.35 6.47 4.74
CA LEU A 87 -19.21 7.44 5.83
C LEU A 87 -17.75 7.51 6.34
N LEU A 88 -17.10 6.37 6.56
CA LEU A 88 -15.69 6.31 6.95
C LEU A 88 -14.77 6.93 5.88
N HIS A 89 -15.01 6.64 4.61
CA HIS A 89 -14.28 7.26 3.50
C HIS A 89 -14.49 8.78 3.46
N SER A 90 -15.72 9.24 3.72
CA SER A 90 -16.05 10.66 3.74
C SER A 90 -15.34 11.40 4.87
N PHE A 91 -15.31 10.83 6.08
CA PHE A 91 -14.54 11.39 7.19
C PHE A 91 -13.03 11.35 6.94
N THR A 92 -12.53 10.29 6.30
CA THR A 92 -11.11 10.18 5.94
C THR A 92 -10.72 11.30 4.97
N GLY A 93 -11.52 11.51 3.92
CA GLY A 93 -11.31 12.59 2.96
C GLY A 93 -11.38 13.99 3.60
N TYR A 94 -12.33 14.19 4.51
CA TYR A 94 -12.42 15.43 5.29
C TYR A 94 -11.18 15.67 6.16
N ALA A 95 -10.73 14.66 6.89
CA ALA A 95 -9.56 14.77 7.76
C ALA A 95 -8.28 15.02 6.94
N GLU A 96 -8.11 14.39 5.78
CA GLU A 96 -7.01 14.66 4.86
C GLU A 96 -7.03 16.09 4.30
N MET A 97 -8.22 16.61 4.00
CA MET A 97 -8.40 18.00 3.56
C MET A 97 -7.94 18.98 4.66
N VAL A 98 -8.36 18.75 5.90
CA VAL A 98 -7.94 19.57 7.06
C VAL A 98 -6.43 19.50 7.27
N LEU A 99 -5.85 18.30 7.23
CA LEU A 99 -4.40 18.10 7.39
C LEU A 99 -3.58 18.74 6.27
N SER A 100 -4.13 18.82 5.05
CA SER A 100 -3.43 19.37 3.88
C SER A 100 -3.62 20.89 3.70
N GLY A 101 -4.43 21.53 4.55
CA GLY A 101 -4.72 22.97 4.45
C GLY A 101 -5.40 23.40 3.15
N ARG A 102 -6.02 22.46 2.42
CA ARG A 102 -6.56 22.72 1.08
C ARG A 102 -8.07 22.98 1.15
N ALA A 103 -8.52 24.12 0.62
CA ALA A 103 -9.94 24.39 0.43
C ALA A 103 -10.47 23.55 -0.75
N VAL A 104 -11.12 22.42 -0.43
CA VAL A 104 -11.82 21.50 -1.32
C VAL A 104 -10.90 20.63 -2.22
N PRO A 105 -11.00 19.29 -2.14
CA PRO A 105 -10.31 18.40 -3.07
C PRO A 105 -10.86 18.57 -4.50
N PRO A 106 -10.00 18.58 -5.55
CA PRO A 106 -10.48 18.49 -6.92
C PRO A 106 -11.24 17.17 -7.11
N ALA A 107 -12.24 17.16 -7.99
CA ALA A 107 -13.03 15.98 -8.33
C ALA A 107 -12.08 14.86 -8.81
N ARG A 108 -11.80 13.89 -7.93
CA ARG A 108 -11.04 12.68 -8.28
C ARG A 108 -11.99 11.67 -8.93
N GLY A 109 -11.44 10.89 -9.86
CA GLY A 109 -12.10 9.69 -10.37
C GLY A 109 -12.40 8.68 -9.25
N PRO A 110 -13.17 7.61 -9.54
CA PRO A 110 -13.48 6.58 -8.57
C PRO A 110 -12.19 6.06 -7.92
N GLY A 111 -12.15 6.06 -6.59
CA GLY A 111 -11.05 5.45 -5.84
C GLY A 111 -11.01 3.93 -6.09
N PRO A 112 -9.85 3.28 -5.86
CA PRO A 112 -9.74 1.84 -5.97
C PRO A 112 -10.71 1.13 -5.00
N CYS A 113 -11.16 -0.08 -5.35
CA CYS A 113 -11.92 -0.92 -4.43
C CYS A 113 -11.08 -1.17 -3.15
N MET A 114 -11.66 -0.92 -1.98
CA MET A 114 -11.00 -1.15 -0.69
C MET A 114 -11.78 -2.17 0.12
N SER A 115 -11.08 -3.06 0.82
CA SER A 115 -11.72 -3.94 1.80
C SER A 115 -12.24 -3.13 3.00
N ALA A 116 -13.22 -3.67 3.71
CA ALA A 116 -13.75 -3.05 4.92
C ALA A 116 -12.65 -2.83 5.98
N GLY A 117 -11.76 -3.82 6.16
CA GLY A 117 -10.63 -3.73 7.08
C GLY A 117 -9.62 -2.64 6.70
N LEU A 118 -9.29 -2.52 5.41
CA LEU A 118 -8.38 -1.49 4.93
C LEU A 118 -9.01 -0.09 5.08
N THR A 119 -10.31 0.04 4.77
CA THR A 119 -11.08 1.28 4.96
C THR A 119 -11.05 1.74 6.42
N ALA A 120 -11.34 0.85 7.37
CA ALA A 120 -11.31 1.16 8.79
C ALA A 120 -9.90 1.53 9.27
N ARG A 121 -8.87 0.81 8.82
CA ARG A 121 -7.47 1.09 9.16
C ARG A 121 -7.03 2.47 8.65
N THR A 122 -7.36 2.80 7.41
CA THR A 122 -7.04 4.10 6.81
C THR A 122 -7.74 5.23 7.58
N PHE A 123 -9.04 5.07 7.86
CA PHE A 123 -9.80 6.02 8.67
C PHE A 123 -9.13 6.29 10.03
N TRP A 124 -8.85 5.24 10.80
CA TRP A 124 -8.25 5.40 12.14
C TRP A 124 -6.84 6.00 12.07
N SER A 125 -6.03 5.59 11.08
CA SER A 125 -4.70 6.18 10.88
C SER A 125 -4.79 7.68 10.60
N THR A 126 -5.72 8.10 9.74
CA THR A 126 -5.94 9.50 9.41
C THR A 126 -6.50 10.29 10.60
N MET A 127 -7.43 9.72 11.36
CA MET A 127 -7.95 10.34 12.58
C MET A 127 -6.87 10.55 13.65
N LEU A 128 -5.94 9.60 13.81
CA LEU A 128 -4.80 9.75 14.72
C LEU A 128 -3.85 10.88 14.27
N LYS A 129 -3.59 11.00 12.96
CA LYS A 129 -2.81 12.12 12.42
C LYS A 129 -3.50 13.45 12.66
N LEU A 130 -4.82 13.51 12.44
CA LEU A 130 -5.61 14.71 12.72
C LEU A 130 -5.58 15.07 14.22
N GLY A 131 -5.69 14.07 15.10
CA GLY A 131 -5.56 14.28 16.54
C GLY A 131 -4.19 14.83 16.96
N ALA A 132 -3.11 14.33 16.36
CA ALA A 132 -1.76 14.84 16.57
C ALA A 132 -1.60 16.28 16.06
N PHE A 133 -2.15 16.57 14.89
CA PHE A 133 -2.17 17.92 14.31
C PHE A 133 -2.94 18.91 15.20
N CYS A 134 -4.14 18.55 15.68
CA CYS A 134 -4.89 19.37 16.63
C CYS A 134 -4.15 19.57 17.96
N GLN A 135 -3.36 18.60 18.43
CA GLN A 135 -2.56 18.75 19.64
C GLN A 135 -1.39 19.73 19.42
N GLN A 136 -0.70 19.62 18.27
CA GLN A 136 0.36 20.55 17.90
C GLN A 136 -0.15 21.99 17.82
N LEU A 137 -1.30 22.23 17.18
CA LEU A 137 -1.91 23.57 17.12
C LEU A 137 -2.26 24.14 18.51
N ARG A 138 -2.68 23.29 19.47
CA ARG A 138 -2.94 23.73 20.85
C ARG A 138 -1.67 24.08 21.61
N ASP A 139 -0.57 23.39 21.33
CA ASP A 139 0.69 23.65 22.00
C ASP A 139 1.38 24.89 21.38
N GLU A 140 1.27 25.09 20.06
CA GLU A 140 1.64 26.34 19.38
C GLU A 140 0.80 27.55 19.86
N GLU A 141 -0.51 27.37 20.10
CA GLU A 141 -1.37 28.40 20.67
C GLU A 141 -0.93 28.77 22.09
N LYS A 142 -0.61 27.78 22.94
CA LYS A 142 -0.07 28.04 24.29
C LYS A 142 1.27 28.76 24.26
N ASP A 143 2.17 28.35 23.38
CA ASP A 143 3.49 28.98 23.22
C ASP A 143 3.34 30.44 22.74
N CYS A 144 2.40 30.72 21.84
CA CYS A 144 2.09 32.08 21.38
C CYS A 144 1.49 32.95 22.51
N TRP A 145 0.59 32.41 23.33
CA TRP A 145 0.08 33.08 24.53
C TRP A 145 1.17 33.34 25.58
N GLN A 146 2.16 32.45 25.66
CA GLN A 146 3.31 32.56 26.56
C GLN A 146 4.29 33.64 26.06
N GLU A 147 4.52 33.74 24.74
CA GLU A 147 5.29 34.81 24.10
C GLU A 147 4.64 36.20 24.26
N ILE A 148 3.32 36.29 24.09
CA ILE A 148 2.55 37.54 24.29
C ILE A 148 2.62 38.00 25.76
N SER A 149 2.61 37.05 26.71
CA SER A 149 2.76 37.34 28.14
C SER A 149 4.17 37.85 28.49
N THR A 150 5.22 37.39 27.80
CA THR A 150 6.59 37.92 27.94
C THR A 150 6.78 39.31 27.32
N LEU A 151 6.08 39.64 26.23
CA LEU A 151 6.16 40.96 25.59
C LEU A 151 5.41 42.07 26.35
N GLN A 152 4.46 41.72 27.23
CA GLN A 152 3.77 42.67 28.12
C GLN A 152 4.60 43.12 29.34
N SER A 153 5.82 42.63 29.51
CA SER A 153 6.69 42.99 30.65
C SER A 153 7.52 44.27 30.46
N THR A 154 7.28 45.06 29.40
CA THR A 154 7.88 46.41 29.26
C THR A 154 6.87 47.47 29.69
N PRO A 155 7.19 48.34 30.67
CA PRO A 155 6.22 49.29 31.20
C PRO A 155 6.05 50.50 30.27
N LEU A 156 4.83 50.73 29.79
CA LEU A 156 4.37 52.06 29.39
C LEU A 156 3.27 52.55 30.36
N PRO A 157 3.18 53.88 30.60
CA PRO A 157 2.49 54.44 31.76
C PRO A 157 0.96 54.41 31.64
N ALA A 158 0.33 54.38 32.81
CA ALA A 158 -1.09 54.11 33.05
C ALA A 158 -2.04 55.32 32.76
N PRO A 159 -3.35 55.25 33.07
CA PRO A 159 -4.43 54.93 32.13
C PRO A 159 -5.47 56.07 32.02
N GLN A 160 -6.37 56.02 31.04
CA GLN A 160 -7.66 56.72 31.15
C GLN A 160 -8.85 55.83 30.77
N ALA A 161 -9.89 56.00 31.58
CA ALA A 161 -11.04 55.14 31.76
C ALA A 161 -12.01 55.15 30.57
N GLY A 162 -12.70 54.01 30.35
CA GLY A 162 -13.83 54.00 29.42
C GLY A 162 -14.44 52.63 29.15
N ARG A 163 -15.35 52.22 30.05
CA ARG A 163 -16.51 51.32 29.86
C ARG A 163 -16.31 49.85 29.47
N SER A 164 -17.08 49.03 30.20
CA SER A 164 -17.30 47.61 30.04
C SER A 164 -17.93 47.24 28.70
N GLU A 165 -17.51 46.12 28.12
CA GLU A 165 -18.43 45.21 27.42
C GLU A 165 -17.89 43.77 27.41
N LYS A 166 -18.81 42.85 27.68
CA LYS A 166 -18.62 41.39 27.69
C LYS A 166 -18.58 40.89 26.25
N GLU A 167 -17.47 40.35 25.78
CA GLU A 167 -17.49 39.39 24.65
C GLU A 167 -16.51 38.24 24.93
N HIS A 168 -17.07 37.17 25.48
CA HIS A 168 -16.41 35.88 25.62
C HIS A 168 -16.46 35.14 24.26
N LEU A 169 -15.31 34.60 23.86
CA LEU A 169 -15.17 33.39 23.02
C LEU A 169 -15.84 33.41 21.64
N LYS A 170 -15.08 33.90 20.65
CA LYS A 170 -15.18 33.44 19.26
C LYS A 170 -13.78 32.97 18.83
N CYS A 171 -13.42 31.75 19.23
CA CYS A 171 -12.24 31.07 18.71
C CYS A 171 -12.47 30.76 17.22
N CYS A 172 -11.47 31.12 16.43
CA CYS A 172 -11.42 31.11 14.98
C CYS A 172 -11.79 29.76 14.37
N LEU A 173 -12.93 29.70 13.65
CA LEU A 173 -13.19 28.62 12.69
C LEU A 173 -14.08 29.04 11.50
N LEU A 174 -14.28 30.34 11.27
CA LEU A 174 -14.94 30.83 10.06
C LEU A 174 -14.31 32.16 9.66
N ASP A 175 -13.52 32.13 8.59
CA ASP A 175 -13.48 33.18 7.56
C ASP A 175 -12.50 32.76 6.46
N VAL A 176 -12.99 32.00 5.47
CA VAL A 176 -12.59 32.20 4.05
C VAL A 176 -13.74 31.71 3.17
N LEU A 177 -14.77 32.54 3.05
CA LEU A 177 -15.58 32.58 1.84
C LEU A 177 -16.22 33.96 1.73
N GLU A 178 -15.54 34.91 1.08
CA GLU A 178 -16.17 35.88 0.15
C GLU A 178 -15.12 36.76 -0.57
N SER A 179 -15.41 37.00 -1.87
CA SER A 179 -14.83 37.96 -2.83
C SER A 179 -13.32 37.82 -3.17
N GLY A 180 -12.88 37.45 -4.38
CA GLY A 180 -13.40 37.76 -5.72
C GLY A 180 -12.80 39.08 -6.22
N THR A 181 -11.83 39.03 -7.16
CA THR A 181 -11.66 39.86 -8.38
C THR A 181 -10.27 39.62 -8.98
N ALA A 182 -10.21 39.16 -10.24
CA ALA A 182 -9.02 39.25 -11.11
C ALA A 182 -8.99 40.63 -11.79
N PRO A 183 -7.84 41.15 -12.27
CA PRO A 183 -7.50 40.87 -13.68
C PRO A 183 -5.99 40.81 -14.03
N GLU A 184 -5.71 39.94 -15.03
CA GLU A 184 -4.98 40.17 -16.29
C GLU A 184 -3.50 40.62 -16.37
N ALA A 185 -2.74 39.77 -17.10
CA ALA A 185 -1.72 40.02 -18.14
C ALA A 185 -0.57 41.04 -17.94
N ALA A 186 0.68 40.57 -18.12
CA ALA A 186 1.44 40.75 -19.37
C ALA A 186 2.88 40.23 -19.25
N GLN A 187 3.44 39.85 -20.40
CA GLN A 187 4.73 39.22 -20.61
C GLN A 187 5.90 40.23 -20.74
N SER A 188 7.11 39.67 -20.62
CA SER A 188 8.32 39.95 -21.43
C SER A 188 9.35 41.01 -21.00
N THR A 189 10.58 40.47 -20.87
CA THR A 189 11.91 40.99 -21.29
C THR A 189 12.39 42.36 -20.81
N SER A 190 13.60 42.39 -20.21
CA SER A 190 14.80 43.03 -20.81
C SER A 190 15.93 43.28 -19.81
N ALA A 191 17.15 42.96 -20.27
CA ALA A 191 18.45 43.60 -20.05
C ALA A 191 19.12 43.68 -18.66
N CYS A 192 20.39 43.26 -18.68
CA CYS A 192 21.48 43.55 -17.75
C CYS A 192 21.61 45.04 -17.39
N PRO A 193 22.34 45.36 -16.31
CA PRO A 193 23.77 45.67 -16.49
C PRO A 193 24.68 45.11 -15.39
N CYS A 194 25.93 44.79 -15.77
CA CYS A 194 27.05 44.56 -14.86
C CYS A 194 27.33 45.79 -13.99
N PRO A 195 28.08 45.61 -12.88
CA PRO A 195 29.42 46.18 -12.90
C PRO A 195 30.51 45.27 -12.31
N SER A 196 31.66 45.35 -12.94
CA SER A 196 32.98 44.84 -12.58
C SER A 196 33.59 45.57 -11.38
N VAL A 197 34.21 44.84 -10.43
CA VAL A 197 35.27 45.34 -9.54
C VAL A 197 36.30 44.22 -9.26
N HIS A 198 37.55 44.66 -9.17
CA HIS A 198 38.83 43.94 -9.15
C HIS A 198 39.18 43.18 -7.85
N VAL A 199 39.87 42.06 -8.08
CA VAL A 199 41.02 41.40 -7.41
C VAL A 199 41.69 42.06 -6.18
N LEU A 200 41.97 41.23 -5.14
CA LEU A 200 43.23 41.02 -4.37
C LEU A 200 42.90 40.05 -3.19
N GLY A 201 43.68 39.06 -2.72
CA GLY A 201 45.05 38.58 -2.96
C GLY A 201 45.44 37.46 -1.95
N SER A 202 46.72 37.08 -1.96
CA SER A 202 47.51 36.17 -1.07
C SER A 202 47.43 34.65 -1.34
N SER A 203 48.47 33.88 -1.72
CA SER A 203 49.96 33.90 -1.71
C SER A 203 50.63 32.98 -0.65
N GLY A 204 51.64 32.23 -1.09
CA GLY A 204 52.61 31.41 -0.34
C GLY A 204 53.33 30.41 -1.28
N SER A 205 54.46 30.76 -1.93
CA SER A 205 55.88 30.59 -1.53
C SER A 205 56.36 29.12 -1.53
N SER A 206 57.51 28.67 -2.06
CA SER A 206 58.71 29.18 -2.78
C SER A 206 59.43 27.91 -3.36
N GLN A 207 60.37 27.87 -4.31
CA GLN A 207 61.68 28.54 -4.42
C GLN A 207 62.34 28.23 -5.80
N ALA A 208 63.32 29.06 -6.19
CA ALA A 208 63.86 29.28 -7.54
C ALA A 208 65.09 28.43 -7.96
N ARG A 209 65.50 28.54 -9.25
CA ARG A 209 66.88 28.87 -9.73
C ARG A 209 66.95 29.09 -11.27
N ASP A 210 67.45 30.28 -11.63
CA ASP A 210 68.28 30.78 -12.76
C ASP A 210 68.27 30.15 -14.18
N GLY A 211 68.25 31.03 -15.20
CA GLY A 211 68.15 30.78 -16.65
C GLY A 211 69.42 30.26 -17.37
N PRO A 212 69.50 30.29 -18.73
CA PRO A 212 69.45 31.56 -19.50
C PRO A 212 68.70 31.54 -20.88
N SER A 213 68.31 32.76 -21.30
CA SER A 213 68.09 33.37 -22.64
C SER A 213 67.61 32.59 -23.90
N PRO A 214 66.87 33.28 -24.80
CA PRO A 214 66.12 32.68 -25.90
C PRO A 214 66.99 32.46 -27.16
N ALA A 215 66.93 31.25 -27.73
CA ALA A 215 67.44 30.97 -29.06
C ALA A 215 66.47 31.51 -30.14
N PRO A 216 66.97 32.00 -31.28
CA PRO A 216 66.17 32.74 -32.25
C PRO A 216 65.24 31.84 -33.05
N SER A 217 64.09 32.42 -33.40
CA SER A 217 63.11 31.94 -34.38
C SER A 217 63.80 31.32 -35.59
N THR A 218 63.77 29.99 -35.67
CA THR A 218 64.15 29.24 -36.87
C THR A 218 63.03 29.39 -37.88
N ARG A 219 63.21 30.34 -38.79
CA ARG A 219 62.46 30.43 -40.05
C ARG A 219 62.45 29.05 -40.71
N SER A 220 61.27 28.43 -40.80
CA SER A 220 61.05 27.27 -41.65
C SER A 220 61.18 27.71 -43.11
N VAL A 221 62.30 27.36 -43.74
CA VAL A 221 62.49 27.52 -45.19
C VAL A 221 61.63 26.46 -45.89
N PRO A 222 60.71 26.81 -46.80
CA PRO A 222 60.02 25.82 -47.60
C PRO A 222 60.93 25.37 -48.74
N THR A 223 61.51 24.19 -48.62
CA THR A 223 62.13 23.46 -49.73
C THR A 223 61.03 22.89 -50.60
N GLN A 224 60.51 23.69 -51.53
CA GLN A 224 59.63 23.19 -52.59
C GLN A 224 60.50 22.60 -53.70
N THR A 225 60.59 21.26 -53.74
CA THR A 225 60.89 20.54 -54.98
C THR A 225 59.54 20.25 -55.64
N ALA A 226 59.19 21.01 -56.67
CA ALA A 226 58.02 20.74 -57.48
C ALA A 226 58.22 19.41 -58.21
N GLY A 227 57.42 18.38 -57.90
CA GLY A 227 57.38 17.17 -58.72
C GLY A 227 57.02 15.82 -58.09
N SER A 228 56.69 15.71 -56.80
CA SER A 228 56.28 14.41 -56.21
C SER A 228 55.07 14.55 -55.28
N PRO A 229 54.05 13.66 -55.36
CA PRO A 229 52.97 13.65 -54.38
C PRO A 229 53.56 13.24 -53.03
N LEU A 230 53.65 14.18 -52.09
CA LEU A 230 54.06 13.89 -50.72
C LEU A 230 53.03 12.96 -50.09
N GLY A 231 53.38 11.68 -49.97
CA GLY A 231 52.67 10.76 -49.07
C GLY A 231 52.71 11.30 -47.65
N SER A 232 51.66 11.04 -46.87
CA SER A 232 51.60 11.40 -45.45
C SER A 232 52.75 10.76 -44.67
N CYS A 233 53.44 11.55 -43.85
CA CYS A 233 54.46 11.05 -42.93
C CYS A 233 53.86 10.03 -41.96
N ASP A 234 54.51 8.88 -41.74
CA ASP A 234 54.01 7.79 -40.89
C ASP A 234 53.75 8.23 -39.44
N THR A 235 54.54 9.16 -38.90
CA THR A 235 54.32 9.72 -37.57
C THR A 235 53.05 10.57 -37.50
N CYS A 236 52.76 11.36 -38.56
CA CYS A 236 51.52 12.12 -38.68
C CYS A 236 50.31 11.19 -38.86
N SER A 237 50.44 10.14 -39.67
CA SER A 237 49.40 9.13 -39.87
C SER A 237 49.06 8.41 -38.56
N SER A 238 50.09 8.02 -37.79
CA SER A 238 49.92 7.39 -36.47
C SER A 238 49.28 8.34 -35.44
N ALA A 239 49.72 9.60 -35.39
CA ALA A 239 49.13 10.61 -34.51
C ALA A 239 47.66 10.89 -34.86
N GLN A 240 47.31 10.95 -36.14
CA GLN A 240 45.92 11.12 -36.58
C GLN A 240 45.07 9.89 -36.28
N ALA A 241 45.61 8.66 -36.43
CA ALA A 241 44.91 7.44 -36.04
C ALA A 241 44.56 7.43 -34.53
N SER A 242 45.51 7.81 -33.67
CA SER A 242 45.28 7.97 -32.23
C SER A 242 44.23 9.05 -31.94
N LEU A 243 44.25 10.16 -32.66
CA LEU A 243 43.25 11.23 -32.53
C LEU A 243 41.84 10.74 -32.89
N HIS A 244 41.69 9.95 -33.96
CA HIS A 244 40.43 9.33 -34.35
C HIS A 244 39.94 8.33 -33.30
N GLU A 245 40.83 7.54 -32.69
CA GLU A 245 40.49 6.62 -31.60
C GLU A 245 39.97 7.36 -30.37
N VAL A 246 40.70 8.37 -29.89
CA VAL A 246 40.27 9.20 -28.75
C VAL A 246 38.95 9.92 -29.06
N GLY A 247 38.78 10.41 -30.28
CA GLY A 247 37.54 11.06 -30.71
C GLY A 247 36.33 10.12 -30.74
N ARG A 248 36.51 8.88 -31.19
CA ARG A 248 35.46 7.84 -31.10
C ARG A 248 35.12 7.51 -29.66
N ALA A 249 36.10 7.40 -28.77
CA ALA A 249 35.86 7.17 -27.35
C ALA A 249 35.04 8.31 -26.70
N ILE A 250 35.39 9.57 -26.97
CA ILE A 250 34.64 10.74 -26.48
C ILE A 250 33.21 10.75 -27.02
N THR A 251 33.04 10.43 -28.31
CA THR A 251 31.72 10.35 -28.94
C THR A 251 30.86 9.25 -28.32
N SER A 252 31.44 8.08 -28.05
CA SER A 252 30.78 6.97 -27.35
C SER A 252 30.36 7.35 -25.92
N ILE A 253 31.22 8.05 -25.17
CA ILE A 253 30.88 8.56 -23.84
C ILE A 253 29.69 9.53 -23.92
N CYS A 254 29.72 10.49 -24.85
CA CYS A 254 28.61 11.42 -25.07
C CYS A 254 27.31 10.68 -25.41
N GLN A 255 27.33 9.71 -26.32
CA GLN A 255 26.16 8.92 -26.70
C GLN A 255 25.61 8.11 -25.52
N SER A 256 26.47 7.43 -24.75
CA SER A 256 26.06 6.63 -23.60
C SER A 256 25.41 7.45 -22.48
N GLN A 257 25.81 8.72 -22.34
CA GLN A 257 25.28 9.66 -21.35
C GLN A 257 24.19 10.58 -21.92
N ASN A 258 23.72 10.35 -23.15
CA ASN A 258 22.76 11.19 -23.88
C ASN A 258 23.17 12.68 -23.98
N ILE A 259 24.48 12.95 -24.07
CA ILE A 259 25.04 14.29 -24.27
C ILE A 259 25.25 14.52 -25.77
N PRO A 260 24.81 15.66 -26.33
CA PRO A 260 25.08 15.98 -27.72
C PRO A 260 26.59 16.10 -28.01
N SER A 261 27.09 15.25 -28.91
CA SER A 261 28.47 15.32 -29.40
C SER A 261 28.55 16.19 -30.65
N ALA A 262 29.41 17.21 -30.61
CA ALA A 262 29.73 17.99 -31.78
C ALA A 262 30.82 17.31 -32.63
N LEU A 263 31.65 16.46 -32.00
CA LEU A 263 32.62 15.65 -32.71
C LEU A 263 31.96 14.56 -33.59
N SER A 264 30.87 13.93 -33.11
CA SER A 264 30.06 12.98 -33.89
C SER A 264 29.57 13.59 -35.19
N LYS A 265 29.02 14.81 -35.13
CA LYS A 265 28.51 15.53 -36.30
C LYS A 265 29.63 15.89 -37.27
N PHE A 266 30.81 16.23 -36.76
CA PHE A 266 31.96 16.52 -37.60
C PHE A 266 32.52 15.26 -38.28
N GLN A 267 32.51 14.12 -37.57
CA GLN A 267 32.90 12.83 -38.13
C GLN A 267 31.98 12.37 -39.26
N GLU A 268 30.65 12.49 -39.10
CA GLU A 268 29.67 12.19 -40.15
C GLU A 268 29.93 12.99 -41.43
N VAL A 269 30.21 14.30 -41.30
CA VAL A 269 30.52 15.18 -42.44
C VAL A 269 31.85 14.80 -43.12
N LEU A 270 32.82 14.28 -42.37
CA LEU A 270 34.10 13.83 -42.91
C LEU A 270 34.01 12.47 -43.61
N GLU A 271 33.17 11.54 -43.11
CA GLU A 271 32.97 10.21 -43.71
C GLU A 271 32.24 10.29 -45.07
N ASP A 272 31.34 11.24 -45.25
CA ASP A 272 30.65 11.51 -46.53
C ASP A 272 31.60 12.03 -47.63
N SER A 273 32.77 12.57 -47.24
CA SER A 273 33.79 13.09 -48.15
C SER A 273 34.83 12.04 -48.53
N ALA A 274 34.40 11.03 -49.30
CA ALA A 274 35.21 10.02 -50.01
C ALA A 274 36.68 9.85 -49.57
N GLY A 275 36.93 8.95 -48.62
CA GLY A 275 38.16 8.15 -48.54
C GLY A 275 39.47 8.84 -48.11
N LYS A 276 39.46 10.06 -47.54
CA LYS A 276 40.69 10.67 -47.01
C LYS A 276 41.03 10.18 -45.60
N ARG A 277 42.02 9.28 -45.50
CA ARG A 277 42.63 8.84 -44.23
C ARG A 277 43.37 9.94 -43.46
N ASN A 278 43.67 11.07 -44.10
CA ASN A 278 44.50 12.11 -43.51
C ASN A 278 43.75 13.44 -43.45
N LEU A 279 43.63 13.98 -42.24
CA LEU A 279 43.04 15.28 -41.94
C LEU A 279 43.97 16.42 -42.40
N SER A 280 43.42 17.47 -42.98
CA SER A 280 44.19 18.70 -43.25
C SER A 280 44.53 19.42 -41.94
N ALA A 281 45.47 20.37 -41.98
CA ALA A 281 45.81 21.18 -40.80
C ALA A 281 44.59 21.94 -40.25
N THR A 282 43.69 22.39 -41.15
CA THR A 282 42.44 23.04 -40.77
C THR A 282 41.47 22.06 -40.10
N ASP A 283 41.33 20.85 -40.64
CA ASP A 283 40.48 19.80 -40.05
C ASP A 283 40.97 19.39 -38.67
N MET A 284 42.30 19.27 -38.48
CA MET A 284 42.89 18.99 -37.17
C MET A 284 42.59 20.10 -36.15
N SER A 285 42.68 21.36 -36.56
CA SER A 285 42.36 22.49 -35.67
C SER A 285 40.87 22.53 -35.30
N TYR A 286 40.00 22.22 -36.25
CA TYR A 286 38.56 22.15 -36.02
C TYR A 286 38.20 20.95 -35.13
N TRP A 287 38.77 19.78 -35.39
CA TRP A 287 38.61 18.57 -34.57
C TRP A 287 38.96 18.84 -33.11
N ALA A 288 40.12 19.46 -32.85
CA ALA A 288 40.55 19.82 -31.49
C ALA A 288 39.54 20.77 -30.80
N SER A 289 38.96 21.70 -31.56
CA SER A 289 37.92 22.60 -31.05
C SER A 289 36.60 21.87 -30.72
N GLU A 290 36.15 20.94 -31.56
CA GLU A 290 34.93 20.15 -31.32
C GLU A 290 35.13 19.15 -30.17
N GLN A 291 36.31 18.53 -30.10
CA GLN A 291 36.70 17.66 -28.98
C GLN A 291 36.72 18.43 -27.65
N SER A 292 37.24 19.66 -27.63
CA SER A 292 37.24 20.50 -26.43
C SER A 292 35.83 20.89 -25.98
N LYS A 293 34.91 21.13 -26.93
CA LYS A 293 33.49 21.40 -26.63
C LYS A 293 32.82 20.18 -26.01
N ASP A 294 33.06 18.98 -26.56
CA ASP A 294 32.49 17.74 -26.02
C ASP A 294 33.02 17.43 -24.61
N LEU A 295 34.33 17.55 -24.38
CA LEU A 295 34.92 17.39 -23.05
C LEU A 295 34.36 18.41 -22.04
N SER A 296 34.13 19.65 -22.46
CA SER A 296 33.52 20.68 -21.62
C SER A 296 32.07 20.34 -21.25
N ARG A 297 31.29 19.79 -22.20
CA ARG A 297 29.92 19.31 -21.94
C ARG A 297 29.91 18.13 -20.99
N ILE A 298 30.81 17.15 -21.18
CA ILE A 298 30.99 16.00 -20.28
C ILE A 298 31.32 16.48 -18.87
N ASN A 299 32.28 17.40 -18.72
CA ASN A 299 32.68 17.91 -17.41
C ASN A 299 31.53 18.65 -16.71
N LYS A 300 30.76 19.46 -17.45
CA LYS A 300 29.57 20.14 -16.91
C LYS A 300 28.49 19.14 -16.47
N HIS A 301 28.27 18.08 -17.26
CA HIS A 301 27.33 17.02 -16.91
C HIS A 301 27.77 16.28 -15.64
N LEU A 302 29.04 15.90 -15.55
CA LEU A 302 29.62 15.24 -14.38
C LEU A 302 29.50 16.11 -13.12
N GLN A 303 29.79 17.41 -13.23
CA GLN A 303 29.61 18.35 -12.13
C GLN A 303 28.14 18.45 -11.69
N GLY A 304 27.21 18.48 -12.65
CA GLY A 304 25.77 18.46 -12.37
C GLY A 304 25.33 17.18 -11.64
N LEU A 305 25.81 16.02 -12.06
CA LEU A 305 25.55 14.74 -11.38
C LEU A 305 26.11 14.74 -9.95
N LEU A 306 27.35 15.20 -9.76
CA LEU A 306 27.97 15.26 -8.44
C LEU A 306 27.19 16.19 -7.50
N GLN A 307 26.68 17.31 -8.02
CA GLN A 307 25.84 18.25 -7.27
C GLN A 307 24.49 17.65 -6.86
N GLN A 308 23.94 16.69 -7.63
CA GLN A 308 22.70 15.97 -7.30
C GLN A 308 22.94 14.80 -6.33
N VAL A 309 24.09 14.14 -6.39
CA VAL A 309 24.41 13.01 -5.51
C VAL A 309 24.63 13.44 -4.05
N ASN A 310 25.24 14.61 -3.84
CA ASN A 310 25.49 15.14 -2.50
C ASN A 310 24.22 15.34 -1.63
N PRO A 311 23.15 16.00 -2.10
CA PRO A 311 21.91 16.14 -1.33
C PRO A 311 21.24 14.79 -1.09
N MET A 312 21.21 13.88 -2.08
CA MET A 312 20.67 12.53 -1.89
C MET A 312 21.41 11.76 -0.81
N LYS A 313 22.75 11.92 -0.72
CA LYS A 313 23.54 11.30 0.35
C LYS A 313 23.20 11.88 1.73
N ALA A 314 23.02 13.20 1.84
CA ALA A 314 22.61 13.85 3.07
C ALA A 314 21.19 13.45 3.51
N GLU A 315 20.24 13.37 2.57
CA GLU A 315 18.89 12.88 2.82
C GLU A 315 18.89 11.42 3.29
N LEU A 316 19.75 10.57 2.71
CA LEU A 316 19.90 9.18 3.14
C LEU A 316 20.43 9.07 4.58
N GLU A 317 21.41 9.89 4.95
CA GLU A 317 21.92 9.95 6.33
C GLU A 317 20.83 10.43 7.31
N GLU A 318 20.03 11.43 6.94
CA GLU A 318 18.94 11.94 7.77
C GLU A 318 17.81 10.92 7.93
N MET A 319 17.41 10.26 6.84
CA MET A 319 16.46 9.14 6.90
C MET A 319 16.99 7.99 7.76
N GLY A 320 18.30 7.73 7.74
CA GLY A 320 18.97 6.78 8.63
C GLY A 320 18.78 7.14 10.10
N LYS A 321 19.04 8.40 10.47
CA LYS A 321 18.84 8.90 11.84
C LYS A 321 17.37 8.84 12.27
N GLN A 322 16.44 9.17 11.37
CA GLN A 322 15.00 9.06 11.64
C GLN A 322 14.59 7.62 11.88
N LYS A 323 15.09 6.67 11.08
CA LYS A 323 14.86 5.23 11.26
C LYS A 323 15.36 4.75 12.62
N GLU A 324 16.57 5.14 13.03
CA GLU A 324 17.10 4.78 14.36
C GLU A 324 16.26 5.36 15.50
N LYS A 325 15.78 6.61 15.35
CA LYS A 325 14.90 7.25 16.34
C LYS A 325 13.56 6.53 16.46
N LEU A 326 12.94 6.19 15.33
CA LEU A 326 11.70 5.41 15.28
C LEU A 326 11.90 4.01 15.88
N GLN A 327 13.02 3.35 15.56
CA GLN A 327 13.35 2.06 16.15
C GLN A 327 13.46 2.17 17.67
N LYS A 328 14.19 3.15 18.21
CA LYS A 328 14.27 3.38 19.67
C LYS A 328 12.90 3.60 20.30
N GLN A 329 12.05 4.43 19.67
CA GLN A 329 10.67 4.66 20.14
C GLN A 329 9.85 3.36 20.21
N VAL A 330 9.91 2.52 19.17
CA VAL A 330 9.20 1.23 19.14
C VAL A 330 9.69 0.30 20.25
N HIS A 331 11.00 0.25 20.50
CA HIS A 331 11.56 -0.55 21.60
C HIS A 331 11.11 -0.04 22.97
N ASP A 332 11.08 1.28 23.17
CA ASP A 332 10.62 1.89 24.42
C ASP A 332 9.12 1.66 24.66
N PHE A 333 8.29 1.77 23.62
CA PHE A 333 6.87 1.45 23.69
C PHE A 333 6.64 -0.03 23.99
N SER A 334 7.37 -0.93 23.32
CA SER A 334 7.30 -2.37 23.56
C SER A 334 7.67 -2.72 25.01
N ARG A 335 8.73 -2.10 25.55
CA ARG A 335 9.14 -2.27 26.95
C ARG A 335 8.08 -1.77 27.92
N LYS A 336 7.47 -0.61 27.66
CA LYS A 336 6.39 -0.07 28.49
C LYS A 336 5.16 -0.98 28.49
N LEU A 337 4.79 -1.50 27.33
CA LEU A 337 3.66 -2.41 27.19
C LEU A 337 3.90 -3.73 27.92
N GLN A 338 5.09 -4.31 27.77
CA GLN A 338 5.52 -5.50 28.50
C GLN A 338 5.39 -5.29 30.02
N LYS A 339 5.90 -4.17 30.53
CA LYS A 339 5.82 -3.84 31.95
C LYS A 339 4.37 -3.68 32.43
N GLN A 340 3.49 -3.07 31.63
CA GLN A 340 2.07 -2.97 31.97
C GLN A 340 1.41 -4.35 32.03
N VAL A 341 1.70 -5.25 31.09
CA VAL A 341 1.17 -6.62 31.11
C VAL A 341 1.65 -7.39 32.34
N GLU A 342 2.91 -7.25 32.73
CA GLU A 342 3.47 -7.83 33.95
C GLU A 342 2.81 -7.26 35.21
N ASP A 343 2.54 -5.95 35.25
CA ASP A 343 1.87 -5.28 36.37
C ASP A 343 0.40 -5.72 36.49
N PHE A 344 -0.33 -5.84 35.37
CA PHE A 344 -1.70 -6.35 35.35
C PHE A 344 -1.75 -7.82 35.77
N SER A 345 -0.82 -8.65 35.30
CA SER A 345 -0.75 -10.06 35.67
C SER A 345 -0.49 -10.22 37.18
N ARG A 346 0.41 -9.40 37.75
CA ARG A 346 0.67 -9.38 39.20
C ARG A 346 -0.56 -8.96 40.00
N LYS A 347 -1.28 -7.92 39.57
CA LYS A 347 -2.51 -7.48 40.24
C LYS A 347 -3.60 -8.55 40.19
N LEU A 348 -3.81 -9.17 39.03
CA LEU A 348 -4.80 -10.23 38.87
C LEU A 348 -4.48 -11.44 39.74
N GLN A 349 -3.21 -11.81 39.88
CA GLN A 349 -2.82 -12.90 40.78
C GLN A 349 -3.08 -12.56 42.24
N ALA A 350 -2.71 -11.34 42.67
CA ALA A 350 -2.97 -10.89 44.04
C ALA A 350 -4.47 -10.89 44.36
N GLU A 351 -5.31 -10.45 43.42
CA GLU A 351 -6.77 -10.45 43.60
C GLU A 351 -7.32 -11.88 43.73
N LYS A 352 -6.86 -12.81 42.89
CA LYS A 352 -7.21 -14.24 43.00
C LYS A 352 -6.82 -14.82 44.36
N ASP A 353 -5.62 -14.51 44.84
CA ASP A 353 -5.13 -15.00 46.14
C ASP A 353 -5.99 -14.42 47.29
N THR A 354 -6.36 -13.14 47.22
CA THR A 354 -7.25 -12.53 48.22
C THR A 354 -8.66 -13.11 48.19
N GLN A 355 -9.19 -13.40 47.00
CA GLN A 355 -10.51 -14.02 46.84
C GLN A 355 -10.52 -15.45 47.41
N ALA A 356 -9.47 -16.23 47.13
CA ALA A 356 -9.32 -17.58 47.67
C ALA A 356 -9.26 -17.58 49.20
N GLU A 357 -8.52 -16.63 49.79
CA GLU A 357 -8.44 -16.49 51.25
C GLU A 357 -9.80 -16.07 51.87
N GLN A 358 -10.52 -15.15 51.23
CA GLN A 358 -11.88 -14.77 51.66
C GLN A 358 -12.86 -15.95 51.59
N GLN A 359 -12.82 -16.72 50.50
CA GLN A 359 -13.66 -17.90 50.33
C GLN A 359 -13.37 -18.96 51.40
N ARG A 360 -12.09 -19.19 51.71
CA ARG A 360 -11.68 -20.11 52.78
C ARG A 360 -12.19 -19.66 54.15
N LYS A 361 -12.11 -18.37 54.47
CA LYS A 361 -12.63 -17.81 55.72
C LYS A 361 -14.15 -17.92 55.81
N ALA A 362 -14.87 -17.63 54.71
CA ALA A 362 -16.31 -17.75 54.65
C ALA A 362 -16.76 -19.21 54.86
N GLU A 363 -16.07 -20.16 54.22
CA GLU A 363 -16.36 -21.60 54.37
C GLU A 363 -16.11 -22.09 55.81
N GLN A 364 -15.05 -21.63 56.45
CA GLN A 364 -14.78 -21.93 57.86
C GLN A 364 -15.83 -21.34 58.79
N SER A 365 -16.28 -20.10 58.53
CA SER A 365 -17.33 -19.44 59.32
C SER A 365 -18.67 -20.16 59.17
N LEU A 366 -19.02 -20.58 57.95
CA LEU A 366 -20.23 -21.36 57.68
C LEU A 366 -20.20 -22.69 58.43
N LYS A 367 -19.09 -23.44 58.34
CA LYS A 367 -18.91 -24.71 59.06
C LYS A 367 -19.06 -24.55 60.58
N ALA A 368 -18.57 -23.44 61.15
CA ALA A 368 -18.74 -23.16 62.57
C ALA A 368 -20.21 -22.88 62.93
N LYS A 369 -20.92 -22.11 62.08
CA LYS A 369 -22.35 -21.82 62.27
C LYS A 369 -23.22 -23.05 62.13
N ASP A 370 -22.97 -23.91 61.15
CA ASP A 370 -23.69 -25.16 60.96
C ASP A 370 -23.54 -26.08 62.19
N LYS A 371 -22.34 -26.13 62.78
CA LYS A 371 -22.11 -26.87 64.03
C LYS A 371 -22.91 -26.30 65.20
N GLU A 372 -22.90 -24.97 65.38
CA GLU A 372 -23.66 -24.28 66.42
C GLU A 372 -25.17 -24.53 66.27
N HIS A 373 -25.69 -24.47 65.04
CA HIS A 373 -27.08 -24.78 64.72
C HIS A 373 -27.43 -26.23 65.02
N ALA A 374 -26.58 -27.19 64.66
CA ALA A 374 -26.81 -28.60 64.97
C ALA A 374 -26.89 -28.86 66.50
N GLU A 375 -26.03 -28.22 67.29
CA GLU A 375 -26.08 -28.31 68.75
C GLU A 375 -27.35 -27.67 69.33
N ALA A 376 -27.83 -26.57 68.77
CA ALA A 376 -29.08 -25.93 69.21
C ALA A 376 -30.32 -26.78 68.89
N VAL A 377 -30.35 -27.42 67.72
CA VAL A 377 -31.43 -28.34 67.33
C VAL A 377 -31.50 -29.53 68.28
N ALA A 378 -30.37 -30.15 68.61
CA ALA A 378 -30.33 -31.28 69.55
C ALA A 378 -30.87 -30.91 70.95
N ARG A 379 -30.58 -29.68 71.43
CA ARG A 379 -31.13 -29.18 72.71
C ARG A 379 -32.65 -29.03 72.67
N LEU A 380 -33.20 -28.46 71.59
CA LEU A 380 -34.64 -28.29 71.43
C LEU A 380 -35.38 -29.62 71.31
N GLU A 381 -34.78 -30.62 70.67
CA GLU A 381 -35.36 -31.97 70.61
C GLU A 381 -35.47 -32.60 72.00
N GLN A 382 -34.45 -32.42 72.84
CA GLN A 382 -34.47 -32.87 74.22
C GLN A 382 -35.58 -32.17 75.04
N ASP A 383 -35.66 -30.84 74.97
CA ASP A 383 -36.66 -30.05 75.69
C ASP A 383 -38.10 -30.45 75.29
N LYS A 384 -38.33 -30.73 74.00
CA LYS A 384 -39.61 -31.22 73.48
C LYS A 384 -40.00 -32.57 74.10
N ASP A 385 -39.04 -33.49 74.21
CA ASP A 385 -39.29 -34.80 74.79
C ASP A 385 -39.55 -34.72 76.30
N ASP A 386 -38.92 -33.78 77.01
CA ASP A 386 -39.12 -33.52 78.43
C ASP A 386 -40.54 -32.99 78.70
N LEU A 387 -41.01 -32.03 77.87
CA LEU A 387 -42.37 -31.48 77.95
C LEU A 387 -43.46 -32.53 77.67
N ARG A 388 -43.22 -33.44 76.72
CA ARG A 388 -44.14 -34.57 76.47
C ARG A 388 -44.32 -35.43 77.72
N ARG A 389 -43.23 -35.77 78.41
CA ARG A 389 -43.29 -36.57 79.66
C ARG A 389 -44.02 -35.85 80.78
N GLY A 390 -43.84 -34.53 80.92
CA GLY A 390 -44.55 -33.72 81.91
C GLY A 390 -46.07 -33.66 81.68
N THR A 391 -46.49 -33.65 80.41
CA THR A 391 -47.91 -33.60 80.04
C THR A 391 -48.63 -34.92 80.32
N GLU A 392 -47.96 -36.07 80.15
CA GLU A 392 -48.50 -37.39 80.46
C GLU A 392 -48.68 -37.62 81.98
N LEU A 393 -47.85 -37.00 82.82
CA LEU A 393 -47.92 -37.06 84.28
C LEU A 393 -49.08 -36.22 84.88
N LEU A 394 -49.48 -35.15 84.20
CA LEU A 394 -50.56 -34.25 84.64
C LEU A 394 -51.98 -34.76 84.30
N GLY A 395 -52.12 -35.86 83.56
CA GLY A 395 -53.42 -36.44 83.18
C GLY A 395 -54.16 -37.24 84.25
N HIS A 396 -53.63 -37.35 85.48
CA HIS A 396 -54.08 -38.34 86.49
C HIS A 396 -54.72 -37.80 87.78
N SER A 397 -55.09 -36.53 87.86
CA SER A 397 -55.76 -36.05 89.08
C SER A 397 -56.81 -35.03 88.74
N LEU A 398 -58.08 -35.32 89.09
CA LEU A 398 -59.10 -34.38 89.54
C LEU A 398 -60.38 -35.17 89.91
N CYS A 399 -60.75 -35.15 91.19
CA CYS A 399 -62.04 -35.61 91.71
C CYS A 399 -62.45 -34.69 92.86
N VAL A 400 -63.63 -34.03 92.80
CA VAL A 400 -64.28 -33.44 93.97
C VAL A 400 -65.83 -33.45 93.84
N SER A 401 -66.46 -33.72 94.99
CA SER A 401 -67.87 -33.99 95.37
C SER A 401 -68.73 -32.71 95.63
N PRO A 402 -70.08 -32.79 95.75
CA PRO A 402 -71.00 -31.67 95.54
C PRO A 402 -71.65 -31.13 96.83
N GLU A 403 -71.13 -30.03 97.37
CA GLU A 403 -71.88 -29.01 98.15
C GLU A 403 -71.50 -27.58 97.70
N LEU A 404 -71.09 -27.53 96.44
CA LEU A 404 -70.33 -26.50 95.77
C LEU A 404 -71.17 -26.08 94.56
N SER A 405 -72.35 -25.50 94.77
CA SER A 405 -73.22 -25.06 93.65
C SER A 405 -73.57 -23.58 93.69
N LYS A 406 -73.66 -22.98 94.88
CA LYS A 406 -74.03 -21.55 95.02
C LYS A 406 -72.82 -20.61 95.15
N ALA A 407 -71.81 -20.99 95.93
CA ALA A 407 -70.51 -20.32 95.92
C ALA A 407 -69.79 -20.57 94.57
N THR A 408 -70.00 -21.75 94.01
CA THR A 408 -69.46 -22.17 92.72
C THR A 408 -70.07 -21.42 91.57
N LEU A 409 -71.38 -21.10 91.56
CA LEU A 409 -71.96 -20.26 90.50
C LEU A 409 -71.38 -18.85 90.47
N LEU A 410 -71.06 -18.25 91.63
CA LEU A 410 -70.44 -16.92 91.70
C LEU A 410 -68.95 -16.95 91.35
N GLU A 411 -68.25 -18.00 91.78
CA GLU A 411 -66.85 -18.22 91.43
C GLU A 411 -66.70 -18.68 89.97
N GLU A 412 -67.66 -19.43 89.42
CA GLU A 412 -67.82 -19.76 88.00
C GLU A 412 -68.08 -18.48 87.20
N MET A 413 -68.91 -17.56 87.67
CA MET A 413 -69.12 -16.28 87.00
C MET A 413 -67.85 -15.41 87.00
N ARG A 414 -67.09 -15.37 88.10
CA ARG A 414 -65.79 -14.68 88.16
C ARG A 414 -64.75 -15.33 87.25
N THR A 415 -64.60 -16.64 87.33
CA THR A 415 -63.64 -17.41 86.52
C THR A 415 -64.00 -17.39 85.04
N THR A 416 -65.29 -17.43 84.68
CA THR A 416 -65.73 -17.25 83.28
C THR A 416 -65.50 -15.84 82.76
N MET A 417 -65.63 -14.80 83.60
CA MET A 417 -65.24 -13.44 83.22
C MET A 417 -63.73 -13.31 83.02
N VAL A 418 -62.90 -13.88 83.91
CA VAL A 418 -61.44 -13.89 83.75
C VAL A 418 -61.02 -14.69 82.51
N ALA A 419 -61.64 -15.86 82.28
CA ALA A 419 -61.39 -16.67 81.09
C ALA A 419 -61.81 -15.95 79.80
N ARG A 420 -62.91 -15.17 79.82
CA ARG A 420 -63.30 -14.31 78.68
C ARG A 420 -62.28 -13.20 78.42
N SER A 421 -61.78 -12.52 79.46
CA SER A 421 -60.74 -11.51 79.27
C SER A 421 -59.45 -12.12 78.72
N GLN A 422 -59.05 -13.28 79.20
CA GLN A 422 -57.89 -14.03 78.68
C GLN A 422 -58.13 -14.51 77.24
N MET A 423 -59.35 -14.93 76.89
CA MET A 423 -59.72 -15.30 75.52
C MET A 423 -59.61 -14.11 74.58
N LEU A 424 -60.06 -12.92 74.97
CA LEU A 424 -59.93 -11.69 74.19
C LEU A 424 -58.45 -11.29 73.99
N GLU A 425 -57.62 -11.39 75.04
CA GLU A 425 -56.17 -11.16 74.90
C GLU A 425 -55.51 -12.19 73.98
N LEU A 426 -55.94 -13.45 74.04
CA LEU A 426 -55.42 -14.51 73.15
C LEU A 426 -55.89 -14.28 71.71
N GLU A 427 -57.13 -13.87 71.47
CA GLU A 427 -57.62 -13.47 70.15
C GLU A 427 -56.84 -12.30 69.57
N GLU A 428 -56.55 -11.27 70.37
CA GLU A 428 -55.73 -10.14 69.93
C GLU A 428 -54.31 -10.58 69.58
N LYS A 429 -53.68 -11.42 70.41
CA LYS A 429 -52.36 -12.02 70.11
C LYS A 429 -52.37 -12.86 68.85
N VAL A 430 -53.40 -13.68 68.64
CA VAL A 430 -53.57 -14.48 67.42
C VAL A 430 -53.72 -13.57 66.20
N GLN A 431 -54.49 -12.49 66.30
CA GLN A 431 -54.65 -11.54 65.20
C GLN A 431 -53.34 -10.84 64.83
N VAL A 432 -52.54 -10.45 65.83
CA VAL A 432 -51.20 -9.88 65.61
C VAL A 432 -50.29 -10.91 64.94
N LEU A 433 -50.25 -12.15 65.42
CA LEU A 433 -49.45 -13.22 64.81
C LEU A 433 -49.86 -13.53 63.37
N ILE A 434 -51.16 -13.49 63.06
CA ILE A 434 -51.68 -13.62 61.69
C ILE A 434 -51.14 -12.50 60.81
N SER A 435 -51.21 -11.25 61.27
CA SER A 435 -50.68 -10.10 60.51
C SER A 435 -49.16 -10.19 60.30
N GLN A 436 -48.41 -10.70 61.28
CA GLN A 436 -46.97 -10.92 61.18
C GLN A 436 -46.63 -12.05 60.19
N ARG A 437 -47.38 -13.16 60.22
CA ARG A 437 -47.24 -14.23 59.24
C ARG A 437 -47.49 -13.69 57.83
N ASP A 438 -48.57 -12.94 57.63
CA ASP A 438 -48.91 -12.39 56.31
C ASP A 438 -47.83 -11.43 55.79
N SER A 439 -47.25 -10.60 56.67
CA SER A 439 -46.13 -9.73 56.27
C SER A 439 -44.88 -10.54 55.90
N LEU A 440 -44.55 -11.59 56.66
CA LEU A 440 -43.40 -12.45 56.37
C LEU A 440 -43.61 -13.26 55.08
N ASP A 441 -44.82 -13.76 54.84
CA ASP A 441 -45.17 -14.45 53.59
C ASP A 441 -45.04 -13.50 52.38
N GLN A 442 -45.43 -12.25 52.54
CA GLN A 442 -45.28 -11.24 51.50
C GLN A 442 -43.79 -10.93 51.22
N GLU A 443 -42.97 -10.76 52.27
CA GLU A 443 -41.52 -10.58 52.13
C GLU A 443 -40.83 -11.81 51.51
N LEU A 444 -41.24 -13.03 51.89
CA LEU A 444 -40.73 -14.27 51.32
C LEU A 444 -41.11 -14.39 49.83
N SER A 445 -42.33 -14.03 49.46
CA SER A 445 -42.76 -14.02 48.07
C SER A 445 -41.98 -12.99 47.24
N ALA A 446 -41.73 -11.80 47.79
CA ALA A 446 -40.97 -10.75 47.12
C ALA A 446 -39.49 -11.16 46.91
N THR A 447 -38.86 -11.74 47.93
CA THR A 447 -37.48 -12.25 47.83
C THR A 447 -37.38 -13.43 46.87
N SER A 448 -38.36 -14.34 46.86
CA SER A 448 -38.44 -15.45 45.90
C SER A 448 -38.51 -14.96 44.46
N VAL A 449 -39.36 -13.97 44.15
CA VAL A 449 -39.43 -13.36 42.81
C VAL A 449 -38.11 -12.70 42.42
N GLN A 450 -37.44 -12.05 43.36
CA GLN A 450 -36.15 -11.40 43.10
C GLN A 450 -35.05 -12.41 42.82
N LEU A 451 -35.02 -13.54 43.54
CA LEU A 451 -34.11 -14.65 43.28
C LEU A 451 -34.32 -15.25 41.89
N GLU A 452 -35.58 -15.46 41.47
CA GLU A 452 -35.86 -16.01 40.13
C GLU A 452 -35.43 -15.04 39.01
N LYS A 453 -35.59 -13.72 39.22
CA LYS A 453 -35.07 -12.70 38.29
C LYS A 453 -33.55 -12.77 38.15
N GLU A 454 -32.83 -12.92 39.26
CA GLU A 454 -31.36 -13.07 39.22
C GLU A 454 -30.95 -14.37 38.54
N LYS A 455 -31.66 -15.47 38.81
CA LYS A 455 -31.41 -16.76 38.15
C LYS A 455 -31.55 -16.67 36.63
N VAL A 456 -32.64 -16.07 36.14
CA VAL A 456 -32.84 -15.82 34.70
C VAL A 456 -31.75 -14.92 34.12
N ARG A 457 -31.30 -13.90 34.88
CA ARG A 457 -30.20 -13.02 34.46
C ARG A 457 -28.89 -13.81 34.32
N VAL A 458 -28.57 -14.67 35.29
CA VAL A 458 -27.39 -15.54 35.25
C VAL A 458 -27.45 -16.51 34.07
N GLU A 459 -28.57 -17.17 33.85
CA GLU A 459 -28.77 -18.06 32.69
C GLU A 459 -28.60 -17.30 31.35
N SER A 460 -29.11 -16.07 31.27
CA SER A 460 -28.93 -15.22 30.09
C SER A 460 -27.46 -14.85 29.86
N MET A 461 -26.70 -14.55 30.92
CA MET A 461 -25.27 -14.25 30.81
C MET A 461 -24.50 -15.49 30.34
N PHE A 462 -24.84 -16.68 30.85
CA PHE A 462 -24.22 -17.93 30.43
C PHE A 462 -24.42 -18.21 28.94
N ARG A 463 -25.65 -18.07 28.41
CA ARG A 463 -25.91 -18.22 26.97
C ARG A 463 -25.14 -17.20 26.12
N HIS A 464 -24.95 -15.99 26.64
CA HIS A 464 -24.15 -14.97 25.95
C HIS A 464 -22.66 -15.37 25.90
N GLU A 465 -22.12 -15.87 27.01
CA GLU A 465 -20.75 -16.37 27.08
C GLU A 465 -20.54 -17.55 26.12
N GLU A 466 -21.45 -18.53 26.08
CA GLU A 466 -21.40 -19.64 25.14
C GLU A 466 -21.41 -19.16 23.68
N SER A 467 -22.28 -18.17 23.36
CA SER A 467 -22.30 -17.58 22.03
C SER A 467 -21.00 -16.86 21.69
N LEU A 468 -20.37 -16.18 22.66
CA LEU A 468 -19.11 -15.50 22.47
C LEU A 468 -17.98 -16.50 22.23
N GLN A 469 -17.91 -17.56 23.03
CA GLN A 469 -16.96 -18.65 22.84
C GLN A 469 -17.15 -19.35 21.49
N ALA A 470 -18.39 -19.58 21.05
CA ALA A 470 -18.67 -20.15 19.72
C ALA A 470 -18.17 -19.23 18.59
N LYS A 471 -18.37 -17.92 18.73
CA LYS A 471 -17.82 -16.92 17.79
C LYS A 471 -16.30 -16.91 17.80
N GLN A 472 -15.66 -16.97 18.97
CA GLN A 472 -14.20 -17.06 19.08
C GLN A 472 -13.65 -18.30 18.39
N ARG A 473 -14.27 -19.48 18.59
CA ARG A 473 -13.87 -20.72 17.89
C ARG A 473 -14.02 -20.58 16.37
N SER A 474 -15.13 -20.01 15.91
CA SER A 474 -15.36 -19.78 14.47
C SER A 474 -14.35 -18.82 13.86
N LEU A 475 -13.95 -17.76 14.58
CA LEU A 475 -12.95 -16.80 14.12
C LEU A 475 -11.56 -17.42 14.06
N LEU A 476 -11.19 -18.26 15.04
CA LEU A 476 -9.94 -19.01 15.00
C LEU A 476 -9.89 -19.93 13.79
N GLN A 477 -10.97 -20.68 13.51
CA GLN A 477 -11.05 -21.53 12.33
C GLN A 477 -10.93 -20.75 11.01
N GLN A 478 -11.50 -19.54 10.95
CA GLN A 478 -11.35 -18.65 9.78
C GLN A 478 -9.91 -18.15 9.62
N LEU A 479 -9.22 -17.82 10.71
CA LEU A 479 -7.81 -17.46 10.67
C LEU A 479 -6.96 -18.62 10.17
N ASP A 480 -7.18 -19.83 10.69
CA ASP A 480 -6.46 -21.03 10.25
C ASP A 480 -6.67 -21.28 8.74
N SER A 481 -7.90 -21.10 8.22
CA SER A 481 -8.16 -21.23 6.78
C SER A 481 -7.45 -20.16 5.94
N LEU A 482 -7.38 -18.92 6.42
CA LEU A 482 -6.68 -17.84 5.71
C LEU A 482 -5.17 -18.03 5.74
N ASP A 483 -4.63 -18.55 6.85
CA ASP A 483 -3.21 -18.89 6.95
C ASP A 483 -2.87 -20.03 5.97
N GLN A 484 -3.74 -21.04 5.84
CA GLN A 484 -3.58 -22.10 4.85
C GLN A 484 -3.64 -21.56 3.41
N GLU A 485 -4.63 -20.73 3.07
CA GLU A 485 -4.72 -20.10 1.75
C GLU A 485 -3.47 -19.25 1.43
N ARG A 486 -2.93 -18.56 2.44
CA ARG A 486 -1.70 -17.77 2.29
C ARG A 486 -0.49 -18.67 2.02
N GLU A 487 -0.35 -19.78 2.73
CA GLU A 487 0.75 -20.74 2.52
C GLU A 487 0.67 -21.36 1.11
N GLU A 488 -0.53 -21.73 0.66
CA GLU A 488 -0.76 -22.26 -0.69
C GLU A 488 -0.41 -21.22 -1.78
N LEU A 489 -0.85 -19.97 -1.61
CA LEU A 489 -0.51 -18.89 -2.53
C LEU A 489 1.00 -18.59 -2.53
N GLN A 490 1.65 -18.67 -1.38
CA GLN A 490 3.09 -18.45 -1.27
C GLN A 490 3.88 -19.58 -1.95
N ALA A 491 3.43 -20.83 -1.83
CA ALA A 491 4.02 -21.96 -2.55
C ALA A 491 3.84 -21.80 -4.07
N SER A 492 2.62 -21.48 -4.53
CA SER A 492 2.33 -21.25 -5.96
C SER A 492 3.14 -20.10 -6.54
N LEU A 493 3.33 -19.02 -5.78
CA LEU A 493 4.21 -17.91 -6.18
C LEU A 493 5.66 -18.39 -6.34
N GLY A 494 6.17 -19.20 -5.42
CA GLY A 494 7.50 -19.77 -5.51
C GLY A 494 7.68 -20.62 -6.77
N GLU A 495 6.72 -21.51 -7.07
CA GLU A 495 6.74 -22.31 -8.30
C GLU A 495 6.72 -21.43 -9.57
N ALA A 496 5.89 -20.38 -9.59
CA ALA A 496 5.83 -19.45 -10.71
C ALA A 496 7.13 -18.63 -10.87
N GLU A 497 7.79 -18.26 -9.78
CA GLU A 497 9.09 -17.59 -9.79
C GLU A 497 10.19 -18.51 -10.34
N GLU A 498 10.19 -19.78 -9.94
CA GLU A 498 11.11 -20.79 -10.49
C GLU A 498 10.87 -21.03 -11.99
N ASP A 499 9.62 -21.17 -12.42
CA ASP A 499 9.28 -21.33 -13.84
C ASP A 499 9.70 -20.12 -14.67
N LYS A 500 9.48 -18.91 -14.13
CA LYS A 500 9.96 -17.68 -14.76
C LYS A 500 11.48 -17.67 -14.89
N ALA A 501 12.21 -18.11 -13.86
CA ALA A 501 13.67 -18.21 -13.92
C ALA A 501 14.13 -19.22 -14.97
N ARG A 502 13.48 -20.41 -15.03
CA ARG A 502 13.74 -21.43 -16.05
C ARG A 502 13.51 -20.91 -17.47
N LEU A 503 12.40 -20.22 -17.71
CA LEU A 503 12.09 -19.64 -19.02
C LEU A 503 13.06 -18.51 -19.40
N ALA A 504 13.48 -17.68 -18.44
CA ALA A 504 14.46 -16.63 -18.69
C ALA A 504 15.82 -17.23 -19.09
N GLU A 505 16.26 -18.31 -18.44
CA GLU A 505 17.48 -19.02 -18.81
C GLU A 505 17.39 -19.63 -20.21
N GLN A 506 16.27 -20.28 -20.55
CA GLN A 506 16.04 -20.82 -21.90
C GLN A 506 16.05 -19.72 -22.97
N LEU A 507 15.46 -18.56 -22.68
CA LEU A 507 15.45 -17.41 -23.59
C LEU A 507 16.88 -16.91 -23.85
N GLU A 508 17.69 -16.78 -22.79
CA GLU A 508 19.08 -16.32 -22.92
C GLU A 508 19.91 -17.33 -23.71
N GLN A 509 19.77 -18.63 -23.43
CA GLN A 509 20.44 -19.68 -24.20
C GLN A 509 20.04 -19.65 -25.69
N SER A 510 18.75 -19.48 -26.00
CA SER A 510 18.29 -19.35 -27.38
C SER A 510 18.84 -18.09 -28.05
N ARG A 511 18.94 -16.99 -27.30
CA ARG A 511 19.49 -15.72 -27.80
C ARG A 511 20.98 -15.88 -28.12
N GLU A 512 21.76 -16.47 -27.22
CA GLU A 512 23.17 -16.77 -27.47
C GLU A 512 23.38 -17.69 -28.67
N GLN A 513 22.58 -18.75 -28.80
CA GLN A 513 22.65 -19.65 -29.94
C GLN A 513 22.33 -18.93 -31.26
N SER A 514 21.26 -18.12 -31.28
CA SER A 514 20.90 -17.33 -32.46
C SER A 514 21.96 -16.29 -32.80
N GLY A 515 22.58 -15.66 -31.79
CA GLY A 515 23.68 -14.71 -31.98
C GLY A 515 24.92 -15.36 -32.61
N LYS A 516 25.30 -16.56 -32.13
CA LYS A 516 26.40 -17.35 -32.71
C LYS A 516 26.11 -17.73 -34.17
N GLN A 517 24.90 -18.21 -34.47
CA GLN A 517 24.50 -18.54 -35.84
C GLN A 517 24.54 -17.30 -36.74
N LEU A 518 24.05 -16.16 -36.27
CA LEU A 518 24.05 -14.92 -37.05
C LEU A 518 25.47 -14.42 -37.33
N GLN A 519 26.38 -14.54 -36.36
CA GLN A 519 27.78 -14.21 -36.53
C GLN A 519 28.48 -15.13 -37.55
N GLU A 520 28.18 -16.44 -37.51
CA GLU A 520 28.69 -17.40 -38.50
C GLU A 520 28.16 -17.11 -39.91
N GLN A 521 26.86 -16.82 -40.04
CA GLN A 521 26.25 -16.44 -41.31
C GLN A 521 26.85 -15.14 -41.86
N GLN A 522 27.11 -14.15 -41.01
CA GLN A 522 27.74 -12.89 -41.40
C GLN A 522 29.18 -13.12 -41.90
N ALA A 523 29.97 -13.93 -41.19
CA ALA A 523 31.33 -14.29 -41.61
C ALA A 523 31.34 -15.02 -42.96
N ASN A 524 30.42 -15.96 -43.17
CA ASN A 524 30.28 -16.66 -44.45
C ASN A 524 29.88 -15.70 -45.58
N THR A 525 28.97 -14.77 -45.32
CA THR A 525 28.54 -13.76 -46.30
C THR A 525 29.72 -12.86 -46.69
N SER A 526 30.48 -12.35 -45.73
CA SER A 526 31.68 -11.55 -46.02
C SER A 526 32.71 -12.32 -46.84
N ARG A 527 32.93 -13.61 -46.52
CA ARG A 527 33.85 -14.45 -47.31
C ARG A 527 33.38 -14.64 -48.75
N LEU A 528 32.08 -14.83 -48.95
CA LEU A 528 31.49 -14.94 -50.30
C LEU A 528 31.57 -13.61 -51.06
N GLU A 529 31.39 -12.48 -50.39
CA GLU A 529 31.55 -11.15 -50.98
C GLU A 529 33.00 -10.91 -51.43
N GLU A 530 33.98 -11.28 -50.60
CA GLU A 530 35.40 -11.23 -50.95
C GLU A 530 35.70 -12.09 -52.19
N GLN A 531 35.24 -13.35 -52.20
CA GLN A 531 35.39 -14.24 -53.35
C GLN A 531 34.73 -13.67 -54.61
N ALA A 532 33.53 -13.09 -54.49
CA ALA A 532 32.83 -12.46 -55.61
C ALA A 532 33.56 -11.20 -56.12
N GLN A 533 34.26 -10.48 -55.24
CA GLN A 533 35.07 -9.34 -55.62
C GLN A 533 36.36 -9.79 -56.32
N GLU A 534 37.05 -10.80 -55.80
CA GLU A 534 38.23 -11.40 -56.43
C GLU A 534 37.90 -11.94 -57.83
N LEU A 535 36.78 -12.64 -57.98
CA LEU A 535 36.31 -13.13 -59.28
C LEU A 535 36.02 -11.97 -60.24
N ARG A 536 35.35 -10.90 -59.78
CA ARG A 536 35.12 -9.70 -60.60
C ARG A 536 36.41 -9.01 -61.02
N GLU A 537 37.42 -8.96 -60.14
CA GLU A 537 38.73 -8.41 -60.48
C GLU A 537 39.48 -9.29 -61.49
N ARG A 538 39.39 -10.61 -61.34
CA ARG A 538 39.93 -11.57 -62.30
C ARG A 538 39.28 -11.42 -63.67
N GLU A 539 37.95 -11.35 -63.73
CA GLU A 539 37.20 -11.08 -64.96
C GLU A 539 37.64 -9.76 -65.59
N ARG A 540 37.74 -8.68 -64.80
CA ARG A 540 38.25 -7.39 -65.25
C ARG A 540 39.63 -7.54 -65.88
N LEU A 541 40.57 -8.20 -65.20
CA LEU A 541 41.93 -8.41 -65.71
C LEU A 541 41.94 -9.23 -67.01
N LEU A 542 41.10 -10.27 -67.12
CA LEU A 542 40.99 -11.06 -68.35
C LEU A 542 40.43 -10.24 -69.53
N VAL A 543 39.53 -9.29 -69.27
CA VAL A 543 39.04 -8.36 -70.30
C VAL A 543 40.11 -7.36 -70.73
N PHE A 544 40.89 -6.80 -69.79
CA PHE A 544 41.96 -5.85 -70.11
C PHE A 544 43.19 -6.50 -70.74
N PHE A 545 43.44 -7.78 -70.43
CA PHE A 545 44.56 -8.55 -70.93
C PHE A 545 44.08 -9.90 -71.49
N PRO A 546 43.44 -9.92 -72.67
CA PRO A 546 42.91 -11.15 -73.26
C PRO A 546 43.97 -12.22 -73.50
N GLU A 547 45.24 -11.84 -73.66
CA GLU A 547 46.36 -12.77 -73.87
C GLU A 547 46.76 -13.53 -72.60
N LEU A 548 46.33 -13.08 -71.41
CA LEU A 548 46.46 -13.83 -70.15
C LEU A 548 45.39 -14.91 -70.00
N HIS A 549 44.30 -14.82 -70.78
CA HIS A 549 43.38 -15.93 -70.95
C HIS A 549 44.05 -16.95 -71.88
N ASN A 550 44.74 -17.94 -71.32
CA ASN A 550 44.82 -19.21 -72.02
C ASN A 550 43.45 -19.85 -71.87
N PRO A 551 42.64 -20.00 -72.93
CA PRO A 551 41.67 -21.08 -72.91
C PRO A 551 42.49 -22.30 -72.52
N THR A 552 42.03 -23.10 -71.57
CA THR A 552 42.49 -24.48 -71.58
C THR A 552 42.09 -24.98 -72.95
N GLU A 553 43.02 -24.93 -73.92
CA GLU A 553 42.91 -25.68 -75.15
C GLU A 553 42.59 -27.06 -74.62
N MET A 554 41.33 -27.48 -74.79
CA MET A 554 40.91 -28.83 -74.52
C MET A 554 41.83 -29.66 -75.41
N LYS A 555 42.94 -30.11 -74.84
CA LYS A 555 43.68 -31.22 -75.37
C LYS A 555 42.64 -32.32 -75.37
N PHE A 556 42.09 -32.60 -76.55
CA PHE A 556 41.35 -33.81 -76.78
C PHE A 556 42.37 -34.92 -76.49
N GLU A 557 42.31 -35.48 -75.29
CA GLU A 557 42.94 -36.75 -74.98
C GLU A 557 42.21 -37.78 -75.83
N SER A 558 42.71 -38.04 -77.03
CA SER A 558 42.25 -39.16 -77.85
C SER A 558 42.68 -40.45 -77.14
N SER A 559 41.71 -41.28 -76.77
CA SER A 559 41.94 -42.59 -76.14
C SER A 559 42.74 -43.53 -77.07
N GLY A 560 42.78 -43.21 -78.37
CA GLY A 560 43.40 -44.04 -79.41
C GLY A 560 42.43 -45.09 -80.00
N ASP A 561 41.25 -45.26 -79.41
CA ASP A 561 40.10 -45.96 -79.99
C ASP A 561 39.09 -44.94 -80.54
N LEU A 562 38.93 -44.97 -81.86
CA LEU A 562 38.05 -44.07 -82.59
C LEU A 562 36.57 -44.18 -82.15
N THR A 563 36.18 -45.37 -81.66
CA THR A 563 34.80 -45.66 -81.29
C THR A 563 34.43 -45.03 -79.95
N GLU A 564 35.32 -45.16 -78.95
CA GLU A 564 35.17 -44.54 -77.63
C GLU A 564 35.27 -43.01 -77.71
N ASP A 565 36.18 -42.48 -78.54
CA ASP A 565 36.33 -41.04 -78.75
C ASP A 565 35.06 -40.45 -79.39
N MET A 566 34.45 -41.16 -80.35
CA MET A 566 33.22 -40.72 -81.01
C MET A 566 31.99 -40.84 -80.11
N GLU A 567 31.92 -41.86 -79.24
CA GLU A 567 30.89 -41.96 -78.20
C GLU A 567 31.02 -40.83 -77.17
N SER A 568 32.23 -40.55 -76.71
CA SER A 568 32.51 -39.44 -75.79
C SER A 568 32.16 -38.09 -76.42
N GLN A 569 32.44 -37.91 -77.71
CA GLN A 569 32.07 -36.70 -78.44
C GLN A 569 30.56 -36.57 -78.65
N LEU A 570 29.85 -37.68 -78.87
CA LEU A 570 28.38 -37.71 -78.90
C LEU A 570 27.77 -37.34 -77.55
N GLN A 571 28.31 -37.87 -76.46
CA GLN A 571 27.89 -37.51 -75.10
C GLN A 571 28.13 -36.02 -74.81
N ALA A 572 29.31 -35.49 -75.19
CA ALA A 572 29.60 -34.07 -75.06
C ALA A 572 28.67 -33.19 -75.90
N ASN A 573 28.34 -33.61 -77.12
CA ASN A 573 27.37 -32.92 -77.96
C ASN A 573 25.96 -32.97 -77.36
N ASN A 574 25.52 -34.10 -76.80
CA ASN A 574 24.24 -34.18 -76.09
C ASN A 574 24.18 -33.21 -74.92
N ILE A 575 25.22 -33.15 -74.08
CA ILE A 575 25.29 -32.18 -72.98
C ILE A 575 25.22 -30.74 -73.52
N ARG A 576 25.93 -30.45 -74.61
CA ARG A 576 25.93 -29.12 -75.23
C ARG A 576 24.54 -28.76 -75.79
N ILE A 577 23.83 -29.72 -76.38
CA ILE A 577 22.44 -29.55 -76.83
C ILE A 577 21.53 -29.27 -75.62
N GLU A 578 21.62 -30.05 -74.54
CA GLU A 578 20.81 -29.82 -73.34
C GLU A 578 21.05 -28.44 -72.70
N VAL A 579 22.29 -27.96 -72.71
CA VAL A 579 22.62 -26.61 -72.24
C VAL A 579 21.98 -25.55 -73.14
N LEU A 580 22.12 -25.69 -74.47
CA LEU A 580 21.51 -24.76 -75.42
C LEU A 580 19.98 -24.76 -75.34
N GLU A 581 19.35 -25.92 -75.14
CA GLU A 581 17.90 -26.04 -74.92
C GLU A 581 17.47 -25.32 -73.65
N ARG A 582 18.23 -25.47 -72.56
CA ARG A 582 17.97 -24.78 -71.29
C ARG A 582 18.12 -23.26 -71.42
N GLU A 583 19.15 -22.79 -72.11
CA GLU A 583 19.37 -21.37 -72.40
C GLU A 583 18.27 -20.81 -73.31
N ASN A 584 17.87 -21.53 -74.35
CA ASN A 584 16.75 -21.14 -75.21
C ASN A 584 15.44 -21.03 -74.41
N ALA A 585 15.15 -21.99 -73.51
CA ALA A 585 13.97 -21.92 -72.65
C ALA A 585 14.01 -20.70 -71.69
N GLN A 586 15.19 -20.36 -71.15
CA GLN A 586 15.36 -19.16 -70.35
C GLN A 586 15.15 -17.88 -71.18
N LEU A 587 15.68 -17.83 -72.40
CA LEU A 587 15.49 -16.72 -73.33
C LEU A 587 14.01 -16.56 -73.72
N GLU A 588 13.30 -17.66 -74.00
CA GLU A 588 11.87 -17.64 -74.26
C GLU A 588 11.08 -17.09 -73.06
N ALA A 589 11.43 -17.50 -71.83
CA ALA A 589 10.80 -16.99 -70.62
C ALA A 589 11.07 -15.50 -70.40
N LEU A 590 12.29 -15.02 -70.67
CA LEU A 590 12.62 -13.59 -70.63
C LEU A 590 11.89 -12.81 -71.71
N LEU A 591 11.82 -13.33 -72.94
CA LEU A 591 11.10 -12.73 -74.05
C LEU A 591 9.60 -12.64 -73.73
N ALA A 592 9.02 -13.64 -73.07
CA ALA A 592 7.64 -13.60 -72.59
C ALA A 592 7.43 -12.51 -71.53
N LYS A 593 8.36 -12.36 -70.57
CA LYS A 593 8.32 -11.27 -69.58
C LYS A 593 8.43 -9.88 -70.23
N VAL A 594 9.30 -9.73 -71.24
CA VAL A 594 9.46 -8.48 -72.00
C VAL A 594 8.19 -8.15 -72.80
N LYS A 595 7.58 -9.14 -73.46
CA LYS A 595 6.28 -8.97 -74.16
C LYS A 595 5.18 -8.55 -73.18
N ALA A 596 5.08 -9.20 -72.03
CA ALA A 596 4.11 -8.84 -71.00
C ALA A 596 4.32 -7.42 -70.47
N ALA A 597 5.57 -6.99 -70.26
CA ALA A 597 5.91 -5.62 -69.86
C ALA A 597 5.58 -4.58 -70.95
N ALA A 598 5.74 -4.93 -72.23
CA ALA A 598 5.37 -4.08 -73.36
C ALA A 598 3.85 -3.93 -73.50
N GLU A 599 3.07 -5.01 -73.34
CA GLU A 599 1.60 -4.97 -73.33
C GLU A 599 1.03 -4.18 -72.15
N GLN A 600 1.75 -4.13 -71.03
CA GLN A 600 1.43 -3.31 -69.85
C GLN A 600 1.86 -1.84 -69.98
N GLY A 601 2.46 -1.42 -71.11
CA GLY A 601 2.85 -0.04 -71.37
C GLY A 601 4.05 0.47 -70.55
N LEU A 602 4.82 -0.43 -69.93
CA LEU A 602 6.00 -0.10 -69.12
C LEU A 602 7.28 0.06 -69.95
N LEU A 603 7.24 -0.29 -71.25
CA LEU A 603 8.32 -0.11 -72.21
C LEU A 603 7.81 0.82 -73.33
N LYS A 604 8.40 2.02 -73.45
CA LYS A 604 8.11 2.99 -74.52
C LYS A 604 8.92 2.71 -75.78
#